data_AF-A0A4Z1HV86-F1
#
_entry.id   AF-A0A4Z1HV86-F1
#
_cell.length_a   1.000
_cell.length_b   1.000
_cell.length_c   1.000
_cell.angle_alpha   90.00
_cell.angle_beta   90.00
_cell.angle_gamma   90.00
#
_symmetry.space_group_name_H-M   'P 1'
#
loop_
_entity.id
_entity.type
_entity.pdbx_description
1 polymer ?
#
loop_
_entity_poly.entity_id
_entity_poly.type
_entity_poly.pdbx_seq_one_letter_code
_entity_poly.pdbx_strand_id
1 'polypeptide(L)'
;MSEGSHILTCPICSQELEEWFIELYCTTTMFTTYCDLTLQSYLRSDPNFFWCLAPNCGSGQIREGNDAEMICGSCKASTCVQHQTPWHHGQTCTQFDLTSAKDEEGAGDV
;
A
#
# COMPACT_ATOMS: atom_id res chain seq x y z
N MET A 1 11.17 -4.34 8.06
CA MET A 1 11.74 -3.99 6.74
C MET A 1 12.06 -2.51 6.81
N SER A 2 13.32 -2.12 6.61
CA SER A 2 13.73 -0.71 6.72
C SER A 2 12.95 0.13 5.70
N GLU A 3 12.21 1.12 6.18
CA GLU A 3 11.61 2.16 5.35
C GLU A 3 12.73 2.90 4.63
N GLY A 4 12.94 2.58 3.34
CA GLY A 4 13.88 3.31 2.51
C GLY A 4 13.40 4.74 2.35
N SER A 5 14.19 5.71 2.80
CA SER A 5 13.95 7.13 2.54
C SER A 5 14.07 7.41 1.04
N HIS A 6 13.03 8.00 0.46
CA HIS A 6 13.06 8.52 -0.92
C HIS A 6 13.84 9.85 -1.02
N ILE A 7 14.04 10.53 0.12
CA ILE A 7 14.77 11.79 0.21
C ILE A 7 16.27 11.50 0.17
N LEU A 8 16.95 12.01 -0.85
CA LEU A 8 18.41 11.94 -0.98
C LEU A 8 19.03 13.24 -0.48
N THR A 9 20.07 13.13 0.35
CA THR A 9 20.80 14.28 0.89
C THR A 9 22.27 14.23 0.53
N CYS A 10 22.88 15.41 0.40
CA CYS A 10 24.31 15.55 0.22
C CYS A 10 25.05 15.03 1.47
N PRO A 11 26.00 14.10 1.34
CA PRO A 11 26.71 13.53 2.49
C PRO A 11 27.66 14.51 3.19
N ILE A 12 27.93 15.68 2.58
CA ILE A 12 28.85 16.69 3.12
C ILE A 12 28.09 17.76 3.92
N CYS A 13 27.00 18.31 3.35
CA CYS A 13 26.26 19.43 3.93
C CYS A 13 24.82 19.10 4.35
N SER A 14 24.38 17.85 4.16
CA SER A 14 23.02 17.36 4.49
C SER A 14 21.87 18.08 3.77
N GLN A 15 22.16 18.88 2.75
CA GLN A 15 21.12 19.50 1.92
C GLN A 15 20.41 18.44 1.08
N GLU A 16 19.09 18.55 0.97
CA GLU A 16 18.29 17.71 0.09
C GLU A 16 18.68 17.96 -1.37
N LEU A 17 18.77 16.88 -2.14
CA LEU A 17 19.09 16.92 -3.56
C LEU A 17 17.79 17.09 -4.35
N GLU A 18 17.76 18.07 -5.25
CA GLU A 18 16.63 18.27 -6.16
C GLU A 18 16.56 17.18 -7.23
N GLU A 19 15.35 16.85 -7.70
CA GLU A 19 15.12 15.79 -8.69
C GLU A 19 15.96 15.98 -9.97
N TRP A 20 16.01 17.19 -10.53
CA TRP A 20 16.77 17.47 -11.75
C TRP A 20 18.28 17.22 -11.56
N PHE A 21 18.80 17.42 -10.34
CA PHE A 21 20.20 17.14 -10.02
C PHE A 21 20.43 15.64 -9.96
N ILE A 22 19.49 14.89 -9.39
CA ILE A 22 19.53 13.43 -9.33
C ILE A 22 19.48 12.85 -10.75
N GLU A 23 18.57 13.33 -11.61
CA GLU A 23 18.44 12.91 -13.01
C GLU A 23 19.73 13.14 -13.80
N LEU A 24 20.36 14.30 -13.61
CA LEU A 24 21.57 14.69 -14.34
C LEU A 24 22.77 13.77 -14.06
N TYR A 25 22.90 13.29 -12.82
CA TYR A 25 24.08 12.53 -12.38
C TYR A 25 23.84 11.02 -12.21
N CYS A 26 22.59 10.55 -12.28
CA CYS A 26 22.27 9.13 -12.18
C CYS A 26 22.23 8.44 -13.55
N THR A 27 22.44 7.12 -13.53
CA THR A 27 22.07 6.29 -14.68
C THR A 27 20.55 6.24 -14.81
N THR A 28 20.04 5.94 -16.01
CA THR A 28 18.60 5.77 -16.24
C THR A 28 17.97 4.79 -15.26
N THR A 29 18.59 3.63 -15.02
CA THR A 29 18.08 2.62 -14.08
C THR A 29 18.01 3.14 -12.64
N MET A 30 19.01 3.91 -12.20
CA MET A 30 19.02 4.51 -10.87
C MET A 30 17.93 5.59 -10.75
N PHE A 31 17.78 6.43 -11.76
CA PHE A 31 16.74 7.47 -11.76
C PHE A 31 15.34 6.86 -11.76
N THR A 32 15.08 5.81 -12.56
CA THR A 32 13.83 5.05 -12.49
C THR A 32 13.57 4.49 -11.10
N THR A 33 14.58 3.91 -10.46
CA THR A 33 14.46 3.40 -9.09
C THR A 33 14.12 4.51 -8.10
N TYR A 34 14.76 5.69 -8.23
CA TYR A 34 14.46 6.87 -7.43
C TYR A 34 13.00 7.31 -7.63
N CYS A 35 12.53 7.46 -8.87
CA CYS A 35 11.15 7.81 -9.17
C CYS A 35 10.16 6.81 -8.55
N ASP A 36 10.43 5.51 -8.68
CA ASP A 36 9.56 4.46 -8.11
C ASP A 36 9.49 4.55 -6.59
N LEU A 37 10.60 4.78 -5.91
CA LEU A 37 10.65 4.93 -4.46
C LEU A 37 9.96 6.21 -3.98
N THR A 38 10.14 7.32 -4.70
CA THR A 38 9.48 8.59 -4.43
C THR A 38 7.96 8.47 -4.59
N LEU A 39 7.51 7.87 -5.69
CA LEU A 39 6.09 7.61 -5.93
C LEU A 39 5.50 6.68 -4.86
N GLN A 40 6.19 5.58 -4.54
CA GLN A 40 5.74 4.66 -3.48
C GLN A 40 5.67 5.36 -2.13
N SER A 41 6.63 6.22 -1.79
CA SER A 41 6.60 6.95 -0.53
C SER A 41 5.45 7.95 -0.48
N TYR A 42 5.20 8.68 -1.57
CA TYR A 42 4.07 9.58 -1.67
C TYR A 42 2.74 8.82 -1.49
N LEU A 43 2.57 7.71 -2.22
CA LEU A 43 1.36 6.88 -2.13
C LEU A 43 1.16 6.30 -0.72
N ARG A 44 2.21 5.79 -0.08
CA ARG A 44 2.12 5.25 1.30
C ARG A 44 1.78 6.30 2.35
N SER A 45 2.07 7.57 2.08
CA SER A 45 1.72 8.66 2.99
C SER A 45 0.25 9.08 2.90
N ASP A 46 -0.46 8.67 1.84
CA ASP A 46 -1.88 8.95 1.69
C ASP A 46 -2.71 7.97 2.54
N PRO A 47 -3.53 8.45 3.50
CA PRO A 47 -4.34 7.59 4.35
C PRO A 47 -5.42 6.80 3.59
N ASN A 48 -5.71 7.18 2.34
CA ASN A 48 -6.65 6.49 1.47
C ASN A 48 -5.96 5.54 0.49
N PHE A 49 -4.64 5.36 0.58
CA PHE A 49 -3.94 4.38 -0.23
C PHE A 49 -4.06 2.97 0.37
N PHE A 50 -4.50 2.03 -0.45
CA PHE A 50 -4.65 0.63 -0.07
C PHE A 50 -4.05 -0.30 -1.12
N TRP A 51 -3.45 -1.40 -0.65
CA TRP A 51 -2.93 -2.46 -1.50
C TRP A 51 -4.03 -3.42 -1.94
N CYS A 52 -3.95 -3.88 -3.18
CA CYS A 52 -4.75 -5.01 -3.64
C CYS A 52 -4.21 -6.31 -3.04
N LEU A 53 -5.08 -7.05 -2.37
CA LEU A 53 -4.73 -8.31 -1.69
C LEU A 53 -4.90 -9.54 -2.57
N ALA A 54 -5.23 -9.36 -3.86
CA ALA A 54 -5.33 -10.48 -4.78
C ALA A 54 -3.95 -11.13 -4.98
N PRO A 55 -3.88 -12.47 -4.98
CA PRO A 55 -2.65 -13.17 -5.29
C PRO A 55 -2.08 -12.69 -6.63
N ASN A 56 -0.79 -12.39 -6.66
CA ASN A 56 -0.04 -11.95 -7.85
C ASN A 56 -0.44 -10.59 -8.46
N CYS A 57 -1.26 -9.76 -7.80
CA CYS A 57 -1.57 -8.43 -8.33
C CYS A 57 -0.50 -7.39 -7.95
N GLY A 58 -0.22 -7.24 -6.64
CA GLY A 58 0.76 -6.29 -6.12
C GLY A 58 0.47 -4.81 -6.43
N SER A 59 -0.67 -4.49 -7.06
CA SER A 59 -1.08 -3.13 -7.36
C SER A 59 -1.62 -2.45 -6.09
N GLY A 60 -1.51 -1.13 -6.01
CA GLY A 60 -2.17 -0.33 -4.99
C GLY A 60 -2.88 0.86 -5.63
N GLN A 61 -3.85 1.42 -4.93
CA GLN A 61 -4.58 2.58 -5.40
C GLN A 61 -5.06 3.44 -4.23
N ILE A 62 -5.28 4.72 -4.53
CA ILE A 62 -5.99 5.63 -3.64
C ILE A 62 -7.48 5.38 -3.82
N ARG A 63 -8.19 5.10 -2.74
CA ARG A 63 -9.64 4.94 -2.73
C ARG A 63 -10.31 6.30 -2.82
N GLU A 64 -11.25 6.44 -3.75
CA GLU A 64 -12.18 7.56 -3.77
C GLU A 64 -13.42 7.22 -2.93
N GLY A 65 -13.82 8.12 -2.03
CA GLY A 65 -14.98 7.92 -1.17
C GLY A 65 -14.69 7.16 0.12
N ASN A 66 -15.75 6.69 0.79
CA ASN A 66 -15.66 6.11 2.13
C ASN A 66 -16.17 4.66 2.24
N ASP A 67 -16.37 3.99 1.10
CA ASP A 67 -16.87 2.62 1.05
C ASP A 67 -15.83 1.62 1.58
N ALA A 68 -16.28 0.64 2.37
CA ALA A 68 -15.40 -0.40 2.90
C ALA A 68 -14.84 -1.33 1.81
N GLU A 69 -15.50 -1.38 0.64
CA GLU A 69 -15.04 -2.14 -0.52
C GLU A 69 -14.14 -1.26 -1.39
N MET A 70 -12.93 -1.74 -1.68
CA MET A 70 -12.11 -1.23 -2.76
C MET A 70 -12.07 -2.25 -3.88
N ILE A 71 -12.38 -1.81 -5.11
CA ILE A 71 -12.23 -2.61 -6.33
C ILE A 71 -10.90 -2.25 -7.00
N CYS A 72 -10.02 -3.24 -7.17
CA CYS A 72 -8.72 -3.05 -7.80
C CYS A 72 -8.85 -2.57 -9.24
N GLY A 73 -8.22 -1.44 -9.60
CA GLY A 73 -8.19 -0.93 -10.97
C GLY A 73 -7.52 -1.87 -11.97
N SER A 74 -6.51 -2.62 -11.51
CA SER A 74 -5.68 -3.53 -12.31
C SER A 74 -6.34 -4.90 -12.54
N CYS A 75 -6.68 -5.64 -11.48
CA CYS A 75 -7.20 -7.01 -11.58
C CYS A 75 -8.70 -7.17 -11.30
N LYS A 76 -9.39 -6.10 -10.90
CA LYS A 76 -10.82 -6.08 -10.54
C LYS A 76 -11.21 -6.90 -9.30
N ALA A 77 -10.24 -7.45 -8.56
CA ALA A 77 -10.52 -8.07 -7.27
C ALA A 77 -10.94 -7.03 -6.22
N SER A 78 -11.86 -7.42 -5.35
CA SER A 78 -12.35 -6.58 -4.24
C SER A 78 -11.60 -6.87 -2.95
N THR A 79 -11.30 -5.81 -2.19
CA THR A 79 -10.62 -5.85 -0.90
C THR A 79 -11.44 -5.06 0.12
N CYS A 80 -11.62 -5.61 1.32
CA CYS A 80 -12.15 -4.86 2.46
C CYS A 80 -11.02 -3.99 3.03
N VAL A 81 -11.15 -2.67 2.91
CA VAL A 81 -10.11 -1.74 3.39
C VAL A 81 -10.09 -1.62 4.91
N GLN A 82 -11.23 -1.86 5.57
CA GLN A 82 -11.35 -1.80 7.02
C GLN A 82 -10.60 -2.95 7.70
N HIS A 83 -10.72 -4.16 7.15
CA HIS A 83 -10.12 -5.38 7.73
C HIS A 83 -8.84 -5.83 7.03
N GLN A 84 -8.47 -5.19 5.91
CA GLN A 84 -7.32 -5.56 5.08
C GLN A 84 -7.33 -7.06 4.72
N THR A 85 -8.46 -7.52 4.18
CA THR A 85 -8.71 -8.91 3.77
C THR A 85 -9.48 -8.94 2.44
N PRO A 86 -9.54 -10.07 1.69
CA PRO A 86 -10.44 -10.19 0.54
C PRO A 86 -11.89 -9.80 0.92
N TRP A 87 -12.60 -9.18 -0.02
CA TRP A 87 -13.94 -8.68 0.26
C TRP A 87 -14.92 -9.79 0.69
N HIS A 88 -15.63 -9.55 1.79
CA HIS A 88 -16.61 -10.47 2.37
C HIS A 88 -18.00 -10.24 1.75
N HIS A 89 -18.22 -10.83 0.57
CA HIS A 89 -19.48 -10.71 -0.16
C HIS A 89 -20.70 -11.11 0.68
N GLY A 90 -21.74 -10.28 0.66
CA GLY A 90 -23.00 -10.55 1.37
C GLY A 90 -22.95 -10.26 2.88
N GLN A 91 -21.83 -9.75 3.39
CA GLN A 91 -21.68 -9.34 4.78
C GLN A 91 -21.25 -7.88 4.87
N THR A 92 -21.81 -7.14 5.84
CA THR A 92 -21.23 -5.87 6.28
C THR A 92 -19.98 -6.14 7.11
N CYS A 93 -19.12 -5.12 7.27
CA CYS A 93 -17.94 -5.25 8.14
C CYS A 93 -18.32 -5.72 9.56
N THR A 94 -19.38 -5.14 10.15
CA THR A 94 -19.88 -5.56 11.46
C THR A 94 -20.33 -7.02 11.50
N GLN A 95 -20.94 -7.54 10.43
CA GLN A 95 -21.32 -8.96 10.37
C GLN A 95 -20.11 -9.88 10.27
N PHE A 96 -19.09 -9.45 9.52
CA PHE A 96 -17.83 -10.17 9.39
C PHE A 96 -17.04 -10.24 10.71
N ASP A 97 -17.05 -9.17 11.51
CA ASP A 97 -16.45 -9.17 12.85
C ASP A 97 -17.08 -10.22 13.77
N LEU A 98 -18.41 -10.35 13.74
CA LEU A 98 -19.16 -11.30 14.55
C LEU A 98 -18.92 -12.76 14.15
N THR A 99 -18.58 -13.04 12.90
CA THR A 99 -18.23 -14.39 12.46
C THR A 99 -16.78 -14.73 12.80
N SER A 100 -15.85 -13.80 12.57
CA SER A 100 -14.43 -14.01 12.82
C SER A 100 -14.14 -14.28 14.30
N ALA A 101 -14.85 -13.60 15.21
CA ALA A 101 -14.74 -13.83 16.65
C ALA A 101 -15.21 -15.24 17.09
N LYS A 102 -16.12 -15.88 16.34
CA LYS A 102 -16.62 -17.23 16.67
C LYS A 102 -15.68 -18.33 16.22
N ASP A 103 -14.86 -18.08 15.20
CA ASP A 103 -13.90 -19.04 14.68
C ASP A 103 -12.64 -19.13 15.58
N GLU A 104 -12.29 -18.05 16.29
CA GLU A 104 -11.16 -18.01 17.22
C GLU A 104 -11.44 -18.72 18.56
N GLU A 105 -12.70 -18.77 19.02
CA GLU A 105 -13.08 -19.50 20.25
C GLU A 105 -13.09 -21.03 20.08
N GLY A 106 -12.89 -21.56 18.86
CA GLY A 106 -12.86 -22.99 18.56
C GLY A 106 -11.47 -23.62 18.39
N ALA A 107 -10.39 -22.83 18.41
CA ALA A 107 -9.04 -23.31 18.11
C ALA A 107 -8.16 -23.60 19.35
N GLY A 108 -8.74 -23.55 20.55
CA GLY A 108 -8.04 -23.73 21.82
C GLY A 108 -8.37 -25.03 22.55
N ASP A 109 -8.39 -26.19 21.89
CA ASP A 109 -8.35 -27.51 22.57
C ASP A 109 -7.96 -28.62 21.57
N VAL A 110 -6.65 -28.92 21.47
CA VAL A 110 -6.09 -30.24 21.12
C VAL A 110 -4.66 -30.38 21.64
#